data_AF-A0A353D669-F1
#
_entry.id   AF-A0A353D669-F1
#
_cell.length_a   1.000
_cell.length_b   1.000
_cell.length_c   1.000
_cell.angle_alpha   90.00
_cell.angle_beta   90.00
_cell.angle_gamma   90.00
#
_symmetry.space_group_name_H-M   'P 1'
#
loop_
_entity.id
_entity.type
_entity.pdbx_description
1 polymer ?
#
loop_
_entity_poly.entity_id
_entity_poly.type
_entity_poly.pdbx_seq_one_letter_code
_entity_poly.pdbx_strand_id
1 'polypeptide(L)'
;MEFNIFTGAPANCLPGLLEKAGYRTVATNAYKPNFFNALPAYQGTGFGEIYFPAEYSGARDSYFSATDGSQEDYLFDGSLFKQNLEFVARALEDDKSRPLFNYIMAIYGHTPHDLDESLRPEILQLESAYKDDHLHRAANQYYYRTRAIAEYVSKLLEIDRNSLIIIVSDHVPPLRNGPNTYRELAYMDNIEDSYYYNRLLIIENGRPVAYSRMRHFDLPDVALDFITAGEYCRAQDCPHLTDTLAQERMSYLDRYYTLMAHASE
;
A
#
# COMPACT_ATOMS: atom_id res chain seq x y z
N MET A 1 -13.22 8.01 4.61
CA MET A 1 -12.15 8.31 3.64
C MET A 1 -11.66 9.71 3.89
N GLU A 2 -10.69 9.78 4.78
CA GLU A 2 -10.06 10.96 5.37
C GLU A 2 -9.32 11.78 4.30
N PHE A 3 -8.88 11.12 3.22
CA PHE A 3 -8.31 11.78 2.04
C PHE A 3 -9.21 12.89 1.49
N ASN A 4 -10.53 12.74 1.56
CA ASN A 4 -11.47 13.77 1.06
C ASN A 4 -11.44 15.08 1.85
N ILE A 5 -10.81 15.10 3.03
CA ILE A 5 -10.69 16.30 3.87
C ILE A 5 -9.43 17.10 3.51
N PHE A 6 -8.45 16.47 2.84
CA PHE A 6 -7.20 17.14 2.48
C PHE A 6 -7.42 18.22 1.43
N THR A 7 -7.03 19.45 1.75
CA THR A 7 -7.04 20.60 0.82
C THR A 7 -5.78 20.65 -0.05
N GLY A 8 -4.73 19.91 0.33
CA GLY A 8 -3.37 20.06 -0.18
C GLY A 8 -2.43 20.81 0.77
N ALA A 9 -2.95 21.37 1.86
CA ALA A 9 -2.14 22.00 2.90
C ALA A 9 -1.22 20.98 3.61
N PRO A 10 0.04 21.35 3.94
CA PRO A 10 0.97 20.43 4.60
C PRO A 10 0.50 19.97 5.99
N ALA A 11 0.42 18.66 6.18
CA ALA A 11 -0.13 18.01 7.37
C ALA A 11 0.91 17.28 8.25
N ASN A 12 2.21 17.59 8.16
CA ASN A 12 3.29 16.98 8.97
C ASN A 12 3.31 15.43 9.01
N CYS A 13 2.87 14.78 7.93
CA CYS A 13 2.89 13.32 7.81
C CYS A 13 4.30 12.79 7.51
N LEU A 14 4.47 11.47 7.58
CA LEU A 14 5.73 10.77 7.32
C LEU A 14 6.43 11.22 6.02
N PRO A 15 5.78 11.32 4.84
CA PRO A 15 6.46 11.76 3.63
C PRO A 15 7.08 13.15 3.81
N GLY A 16 6.32 14.13 4.29
CA GLY A 16 6.84 15.47 4.55
C GLY A 16 7.97 15.51 5.61
N LEU A 17 7.97 14.61 6.59
CA LEU A 17 9.06 14.47 7.56
C LEU A 17 10.34 13.92 6.90
N LEU A 18 10.19 12.89 6.06
CA LEU A 18 11.31 12.27 5.34
C LEU A 18 11.91 13.23 4.31
N GLU A 19 11.08 13.99 3.58
CA GLU A 19 11.53 15.02 2.64
C GLU A 19 12.40 16.06 3.35
N LYS A 20 11.97 16.55 4.53
CA LYS A 20 12.77 17.47 5.37
C LYS A 20 14.06 16.83 5.88
N ALA A 21 14.08 15.51 6.08
CA ALA A 21 15.27 14.75 6.45
C ALA A 21 16.18 14.44 5.24
N GLY A 22 15.83 14.89 4.04
CA GLY A 22 16.63 14.75 2.83
C GLY A 22 16.30 13.52 2.00
N TYR A 23 15.19 12.82 2.24
CA TYR A 23 14.71 11.77 1.34
C TYR A 23 14.11 12.38 0.08
N ARG A 24 14.23 11.66 -1.04
CA ARG A 24 13.36 11.84 -2.20
C ARG A 24 12.06 11.11 -1.91
N THR A 25 10.94 11.81 -1.77
CA THR A 25 9.65 11.17 -1.43
C THR A 25 8.72 11.09 -2.64
N VAL A 26 8.32 9.88 -3.01
CA VAL A 26 7.58 9.59 -4.24
C VAL A 26 6.32 8.81 -3.92
N ALA A 27 5.18 9.29 -4.42
CA ALA A 27 3.93 8.56 -4.45
C ALA A 27 3.58 8.15 -5.89
N THR A 28 3.37 6.85 -6.10
CA THR A 28 2.83 6.28 -7.34
C THR A 28 1.44 5.76 -7.06
N ASN A 29 0.43 6.21 -7.80
CA ASN A 29 -0.93 5.70 -7.69
C ASN A 29 -1.42 5.26 -9.06
N ALA A 30 -1.77 3.98 -9.20
CA ALA A 30 -2.11 3.35 -10.48
C ALA A 30 -3.47 3.76 -11.06
N TYR A 31 -4.18 4.70 -10.44
CA TYR A 31 -5.50 5.15 -10.89
C TYR A 31 -5.59 6.68 -11.05
N LYS A 32 -6.81 7.22 -11.09
CA LYS A 32 -7.06 8.62 -11.44
C LYS A 32 -6.74 9.57 -10.28
N PRO A 33 -6.17 10.77 -10.54
CA PRO A 33 -5.76 11.72 -9.49
C PRO A 33 -6.89 12.27 -8.63
N ASN A 34 -8.11 12.33 -9.17
CA ASN A 34 -9.30 12.81 -8.46
C ASN A 34 -10.07 11.71 -7.73
N PHE A 35 -9.70 10.44 -7.93
CA PHE A 35 -10.35 9.33 -7.24
C PHE A 35 -9.99 9.43 -5.75
N PHE A 36 -11.02 9.56 -4.91
CA PHE A 36 -10.88 9.80 -3.47
C PHE A 36 -9.97 10.97 -3.09
N ASN A 37 -9.95 12.04 -3.89
CA ASN A 37 -9.14 13.23 -3.59
C ASN A 37 -7.63 12.92 -3.45
N ALA A 38 -7.12 11.92 -4.20
CA ALA A 38 -5.76 11.41 -4.04
C ALA A 38 -4.68 12.48 -4.25
N LEU A 39 -4.81 13.34 -5.27
CA LEU A 39 -3.79 14.36 -5.54
C LEU A 39 -3.67 15.38 -4.40
N PRO A 40 -4.73 16.07 -3.94
CA PRO A 40 -4.62 16.95 -2.77
C PRO A 40 -4.18 16.22 -1.50
N ALA A 41 -4.62 14.98 -1.29
CA ALA A 41 -4.18 14.19 -0.16
C ALA A 41 -2.67 13.93 -0.18
N TYR A 42 -2.11 13.47 -1.31
CA TYR A 42 -0.67 13.23 -1.41
C TYR A 42 0.14 14.54 -1.27
N GLN A 43 -0.34 15.63 -1.84
CA GLN A 43 0.25 16.96 -1.64
C GLN A 43 0.28 17.35 -0.16
N GLY A 44 -0.85 17.24 0.53
CA GLY A 44 -0.95 17.61 1.94
C GLY A 44 -0.16 16.69 2.86
N THR A 45 -0.05 15.39 2.55
CA THR A 45 0.85 14.49 3.29
C THR A 45 2.34 14.78 3.08
N GLY A 46 2.67 15.58 2.07
CA GLY A 46 4.02 16.10 1.85
C GLY A 46 4.91 15.24 0.95
N PHE A 47 4.35 14.49 0.00
CA PHE A 47 5.15 13.86 -1.06
C PHE A 47 5.74 14.94 -1.98
N GLY A 48 7.06 14.85 -2.25
CA GLY A 48 7.75 15.74 -3.18
C GLY A 48 7.43 15.46 -4.64
N GLU A 49 7.21 14.19 -4.98
CA GLU A 49 6.86 13.74 -6.33
C GLU A 49 5.63 12.84 -6.31
N ILE A 50 4.68 13.09 -7.22
CA ILE A 50 3.40 12.37 -7.28
C ILE A 50 3.15 11.97 -8.72
N TYR A 51 3.07 10.67 -8.97
CA TYR A 51 2.88 10.09 -10.29
C TYR A 51 1.56 9.31 -10.36
N PHE A 52 0.76 9.68 -11.35
CA PHE A 52 -0.39 8.92 -11.84
C PHE A 52 -0.07 8.40 -13.24
N PRO A 53 -0.82 7.45 -13.81
CA PRO A 53 -0.58 7.03 -15.19
C PRO A 53 -0.59 8.21 -16.16
N ALA A 54 0.22 8.15 -17.22
CA ALA A 54 0.29 9.19 -18.24
C ALA A 54 -1.09 9.56 -18.81
N GLU A 55 -1.95 8.56 -19.02
CA GLU A 55 -3.32 8.69 -19.52
C GLU A 55 -4.23 9.49 -18.58
N TYR A 56 -3.89 9.57 -17.29
CA TYR A 56 -4.64 10.29 -16.27
C TYR A 56 -3.93 11.56 -15.78
N SER A 57 -2.72 11.84 -16.26
CA SER A 57 -1.85 12.90 -15.74
C SER A 57 -2.01 14.25 -16.44
N GLY A 58 -2.67 14.29 -17.61
CA GLY A 58 -2.84 15.50 -18.40
C GLY A 58 -1.49 16.05 -18.86
N ALA A 59 -1.13 17.27 -18.45
CA ALA A 59 0.16 17.88 -18.77
C ALA A 59 1.27 17.59 -17.74
N ARG A 60 1.00 16.79 -16.70
CA ARG A 60 2.02 16.41 -15.72
C ARG A 60 2.85 15.26 -16.26
N ASP A 61 4.14 15.29 -15.97
CA ASP A 61 5.04 14.18 -16.30
C ASP A 61 4.66 12.92 -15.52
N SER A 62 4.74 11.78 -16.20
CA SER A 62 4.60 10.46 -15.59
C SER A 62 5.58 9.49 -16.21
N TYR A 63 6.09 8.56 -15.39
CA TYR A 63 7.00 7.52 -15.85
C TYR A 63 6.28 6.24 -16.30
N PHE A 64 4.95 6.15 -16.13
CA PHE A 64 4.22 4.89 -16.35
C PHE A 64 2.85 5.08 -17.03
N SER A 65 2.36 4.01 -17.62
CA SER A 65 1.08 3.91 -18.33
C SER A 65 0.05 3.10 -17.54
N ALA A 66 -1.23 3.42 -17.73
CA ALA A 66 -2.39 2.72 -17.17
C ALA A 66 -2.73 1.43 -17.90
N THR A 67 -2.07 1.13 -19.02
CA THR A 67 -2.37 -0.06 -19.83
C THR A 67 -1.11 -0.92 -20.01
N ASP A 68 -1.35 -2.23 -20.07
CA ASP A 68 -0.36 -3.23 -20.44
C ASP A 68 -0.81 -4.06 -21.66
N GLY A 69 -1.80 -3.55 -22.40
CA GLY A 69 -2.42 -4.23 -23.53
C GLY A 69 -3.51 -5.24 -23.16
N SER A 70 -3.80 -5.44 -21.87
CA SER A 70 -4.94 -6.25 -21.43
C SER A 70 -6.28 -5.53 -21.61
N GLN A 71 -7.36 -6.32 -21.60
CA GLN A 71 -8.75 -5.82 -21.63
C GLN A 71 -9.34 -5.60 -20.22
N GLU A 72 -8.51 -5.58 -19.18
CA GLU A 72 -8.95 -5.35 -17.80
C GLU A 72 -9.14 -3.85 -17.50
N ASP A 73 -10.08 -3.53 -16.62
CA ASP A 73 -10.38 -2.15 -16.20
C ASP A 73 -9.24 -1.48 -15.41
N TYR A 74 -8.37 -2.29 -14.82
CA TYR A 74 -7.32 -1.86 -13.89
C TYR A 74 -5.98 -2.44 -14.31
N LEU A 75 -4.93 -1.61 -14.28
CA LEU A 75 -3.57 -2.01 -14.59
C LEU A 75 -3.12 -3.18 -13.71
N PHE A 76 -2.66 -4.27 -14.32
CA PHE A 76 -2.10 -5.42 -13.61
C PHE A 76 -0.90 -5.03 -12.74
N ASP A 77 -0.86 -5.54 -11.50
CA ASP A 77 0.20 -5.25 -10.53
C ASP A 77 1.60 -5.52 -11.08
N GLY A 78 1.81 -6.61 -11.83
CA GLY A 78 3.11 -6.91 -12.42
C GLY A 78 3.58 -5.85 -13.43
N SER A 79 2.65 -5.31 -14.21
CA SER A 79 2.92 -4.24 -15.19
C SER A 79 3.22 -2.92 -14.50
N LEU A 80 2.53 -2.61 -13.40
CA LEU A 80 2.86 -1.46 -12.53
C LEU A 80 4.24 -1.60 -11.90
N PHE A 81 4.53 -2.76 -11.30
CA PHE A 81 5.78 -3.03 -10.60
C PHE A 81 6.98 -3.01 -11.52
N LYS A 82 6.87 -3.54 -12.75
CA LYS A 82 7.93 -3.44 -13.75
C LYS A 82 8.29 -1.98 -14.06
N GLN A 83 7.29 -1.15 -14.34
CA GLN A 83 7.51 0.27 -14.64
C GLN A 83 8.08 1.02 -13.42
N ASN A 84 7.64 0.67 -12.21
CA ASN A 84 8.21 1.25 -10.99
C ASN A 84 9.66 0.79 -10.74
N LEU A 85 10.04 -0.46 -11.01
CA LEU A 85 11.44 -0.91 -10.91
C LEU A 85 12.36 -0.10 -11.82
N GLU A 86 11.93 0.17 -13.05
CA GLU A 86 12.67 1.02 -14.00
C GLU A 86 12.79 2.47 -13.50
N PHE A 87 11.80 2.97 -12.77
CA PHE A 87 11.88 4.26 -12.08
C PHE A 87 12.86 4.21 -10.90
N VAL A 88 12.73 3.23 -10.01
CA VAL A 88 13.57 3.10 -8.80
C VAL A 88 15.05 2.95 -9.17
N ALA A 89 15.37 2.12 -10.16
CA ALA A 89 16.74 1.94 -10.62
C ALA A 89 17.35 3.27 -11.10
N ARG A 90 16.64 4.01 -11.97
CA ARG A 90 17.08 5.33 -12.44
C ARG A 90 17.18 6.35 -11.30
N ALA A 91 16.19 6.39 -10.43
CA ALA A 91 16.13 7.34 -9.31
C ALA A 91 17.32 7.20 -8.36
N LEU A 92 17.76 5.97 -8.10
CA LEU A 92 18.93 5.68 -7.27
C LEU A 92 20.25 5.88 -8.02
N GLU A 93 20.27 5.69 -9.34
CA GLU A 93 21.45 5.99 -10.17
C GLU A 93 21.71 7.50 -10.30
N ASP A 94 20.66 8.30 -10.47
CA ASP A 94 20.71 9.76 -10.64
C ASP A 94 21.29 10.47 -9.41
N ASP A 95 20.98 9.99 -8.21
CA ASP A 95 21.48 10.54 -6.96
C ASP A 95 21.67 9.45 -5.89
N LYS A 96 22.85 8.81 -5.94
CA LYS A 96 23.24 7.75 -5.01
C LYS A 96 23.33 8.19 -3.55
N SER A 97 23.37 9.50 -3.28
CA SER A 97 23.50 10.04 -1.92
C SER A 97 22.16 10.30 -1.25
N ARG A 98 21.08 10.38 -2.04
CA ARG A 98 19.76 10.74 -1.56
C ARG A 98 18.87 9.51 -1.41
N PRO A 99 18.44 9.14 -0.18
CA PRO A 99 17.62 7.96 0.01
C PRO A 99 16.22 8.16 -0.57
N LEU A 100 15.60 7.07 -1.04
CA LEU A 100 14.29 7.07 -1.68
C LEU A 100 13.22 6.54 -0.74
N PHE A 101 12.15 7.30 -0.55
CA PHE A 101 10.89 6.81 0.01
C PHE A 101 9.89 6.62 -1.14
N ASN A 102 9.68 5.37 -1.54
CA ASN A 102 8.84 4.99 -2.68
C ASN A 102 7.53 4.35 -2.17
N TYR A 103 6.43 5.08 -2.29
CA TYR A 103 5.09 4.61 -1.94
C TYR A 103 4.30 4.26 -3.19
N ILE A 104 3.67 3.08 -3.23
CA ILE A 104 2.89 2.61 -4.38
C ILE A 104 1.50 2.19 -3.93
N MET A 105 0.48 2.77 -4.55
CA MET A 105 -0.92 2.37 -4.46
C MET A 105 -1.34 1.67 -5.74
N ALA A 106 -1.46 0.35 -5.67
CA ALA A 106 -1.98 -0.48 -6.74
C ALA A 106 -3.52 -0.45 -6.80
N ILE A 107 -4.11 -0.89 -7.92
CA ILE A 107 -5.58 -0.87 -8.12
C ILE A 107 -6.13 -2.16 -8.74
N TYR A 108 -5.28 -3.09 -9.19
CA TYR A 108 -5.70 -4.30 -9.91
C TYR A 108 -6.70 -5.16 -9.13
N GLY A 109 -6.53 -5.23 -7.80
CA GLY A 109 -7.38 -5.99 -6.90
C GLY A 109 -8.76 -5.39 -6.64
N HIS A 110 -9.18 -4.35 -7.36
CA HIS A 110 -10.47 -3.70 -7.15
C HIS A 110 -11.62 -4.55 -7.72
N THR A 111 -12.80 -4.47 -7.08
CA THR A 111 -14.04 -5.11 -7.57
C THR A 111 -14.39 -4.60 -8.98
N PRO A 112 -14.90 -5.45 -9.91
CA PRO A 112 -15.40 -6.82 -9.72
C PRO A 112 -14.34 -7.94 -9.82
N HIS A 113 -13.05 -7.61 -9.80
CA HIS A 113 -11.93 -8.56 -9.91
C HIS A 113 -11.81 -9.23 -11.28
N ASP A 114 -12.19 -8.55 -12.35
CA ASP A 114 -12.15 -9.12 -13.69
C ASP A 114 -10.72 -9.50 -14.10
N LEU A 115 -10.62 -10.56 -14.89
CA LEU A 115 -9.37 -11.05 -15.47
C LEU A 115 -9.50 -11.10 -16.99
N ASP A 116 -8.46 -10.67 -17.68
CA ASP A 116 -8.27 -11.01 -19.09
C ASP A 116 -7.76 -12.45 -19.17
N GLU A 117 -8.68 -13.40 -19.32
CA GLU A 117 -8.36 -14.84 -19.33
C GLU A 117 -7.41 -15.24 -20.47
N SER A 118 -7.26 -14.43 -21.52
CA SER A 118 -6.28 -14.70 -22.59
C SER A 118 -4.84 -14.51 -22.11
N LEU A 119 -4.63 -13.64 -21.12
CA LEU A 119 -3.33 -13.35 -20.51
C LEU A 119 -3.17 -14.01 -19.14
N ARG A 120 -4.25 -14.12 -18.38
CA ARG A 120 -4.34 -14.60 -17.00
C ARG A 120 -5.49 -15.61 -16.89
N PRO A 121 -5.36 -16.80 -17.50
CA PRO A 121 -6.40 -17.83 -17.44
C PRO A 121 -6.71 -18.23 -16.00
N GLU A 122 -7.95 -18.62 -15.73
CA GLU A 122 -8.29 -19.14 -14.41
C GLU A 122 -7.53 -20.46 -14.13
N ILE A 123 -6.89 -20.55 -12.98
CA ILE A 123 -6.14 -21.73 -12.55
C ILE A 123 -6.62 -22.30 -11.21
N LEU A 124 -7.28 -21.50 -10.40
CA LEU A 124 -7.88 -21.90 -9.14
C LEU A 124 -9.35 -22.22 -9.38
N GLN A 125 -9.80 -23.31 -8.77
CA GLN A 125 -11.20 -23.71 -8.75
C GLN A 125 -11.71 -23.65 -7.32
N LEU A 126 -12.91 -23.08 -7.13
CA LEU A 126 -13.53 -22.99 -5.81
C LEU A 126 -14.47 -24.15 -5.52
N GLU A 127 -14.03 -25.00 -4.60
CA GLU A 127 -14.88 -26.01 -3.96
C GLU A 127 -15.46 -25.45 -2.66
N SER A 128 -16.66 -24.87 -2.77
CA SER A 128 -17.40 -24.35 -1.61
C SER A 128 -18.89 -24.61 -1.76
N ALA A 129 -19.54 -24.91 -0.64
CA ALA A 129 -21.00 -24.95 -0.50
C ALA A 129 -21.63 -23.55 -0.60
N TYR A 130 -20.85 -22.51 -0.29
CA TYR A 130 -21.25 -21.13 -0.44
C TYR A 130 -20.62 -20.54 -1.71
N LYS A 131 -21.42 -20.42 -2.76
CA LYS A 131 -20.98 -19.93 -4.08
C LYS A 131 -20.92 -18.40 -4.10
N ASP A 132 -19.75 -17.87 -4.46
CA ASP A 132 -19.51 -16.44 -4.63
C ASP A 132 -18.55 -16.26 -5.82
N ASP A 133 -19.02 -15.63 -6.89
CA ASP A 133 -18.26 -15.43 -8.12
C ASP A 133 -17.15 -14.38 -7.96
N HIS A 134 -17.34 -13.39 -7.07
CA HIS A 134 -16.30 -12.42 -6.75
C HIS A 134 -15.16 -13.09 -5.98
N LEU A 135 -15.47 -14.05 -5.10
CA LEU A 135 -14.44 -14.84 -4.42
C LEU A 135 -13.61 -15.66 -5.41
N HIS A 136 -14.26 -16.26 -6.41
CA HIS A 136 -13.57 -17.06 -7.45
C HIS A 136 -12.60 -16.21 -8.25
N ARG A 137 -13.06 -15.06 -8.74
CA ARG A 137 -12.24 -14.12 -9.50
C ARG A 137 -11.12 -13.51 -8.63
N ALA A 138 -11.44 -13.06 -7.42
CA ALA A 138 -10.45 -12.53 -6.49
C ALA A 138 -9.36 -13.58 -6.20
N ALA A 139 -9.72 -14.82 -5.89
CA ALA A 139 -8.75 -15.89 -5.64
C ALA A 139 -7.80 -16.10 -6.83
N ASN A 140 -8.33 -16.14 -8.06
CA ASN A 140 -7.53 -16.23 -9.28
C ASN A 140 -6.63 -15.01 -9.48
N GLN A 141 -7.12 -13.78 -9.24
CA GLN A 141 -6.25 -12.59 -9.26
C GLN A 141 -5.11 -12.70 -8.24
N TYR A 142 -5.38 -13.16 -7.01
CA TYR A 142 -4.36 -13.29 -5.97
C TYR A 142 -3.20 -14.22 -6.37
N TYR A 143 -3.45 -15.26 -7.17
CA TYR A 143 -2.37 -16.09 -7.70
C TYR A 143 -1.37 -15.26 -8.53
N TYR A 144 -1.87 -14.51 -9.50
CA TYR A 144 -1.04 -13.68 -10.38
C TYR A 144 -0.39 -12.51 -9.63
N ARG A 145 -1.14 -11.87 -8.74
CA ARG A 145 -0.65 -10.76 -7.90
C ARG A 145 0.47 -11.20 -6.98
N THR A 146 0.32 -12.34 -6.31
CA THR A 146 1.35 -12.86 -5.38
C THR A 146 2.64 -13.16 -6.12
N ARG A 147 2.56 -13.73 -7.33
CA ARG A 147 3.74 -13.93 -8.19
C ARG A 147 4.40 -12.61 -8.56
N ALA A 148 3.62 -11.61 -9.01
CA ALA A 148 4.13 -10.29 -9.36
C ALA A 148 4.82 -9.60 -8.16
N ILE A 149 4.22 -9.69 -6.96
CA ILE A 149 4.81 -9.17 -5.71
C ILE A 149 6.14 -9.87 -5.41
N ALA A 150 6.20 -11.20 -5.51
CA ALA A 150 7.43 -11.95 -5.25
C ALA A 150 8.56 -11.56 -6.21
N GLU A 151 8.25 -11.41 -7.50
CA GLU A 151 9.19 -10.93 -8.51
C GLU A 151 9.66 -9.49 -8.21
N TYR A 152 8.73 -8.59 -7.87
CA TYR A 152 9.03 -7.20 -7.53
C TYR A 152 9.94 -7.07 -6.30
N VAL A 153 9.62 -7.76 -5.21
CA VAL A 153 10.44 -7.79 -3.98
C VAL A 153 11.83 -8.33 -4.29
N SER A 154 11.93 -9.43 -5.04
CA SER A 154 13.23 -10.01 -5.40
C SER A 154 14.10 -8.99 -6.14
N LYS A 155 13.52 -8.23 -7.08
CA LYS A 155 14.22 -7.19 -7.82
C LYS A 155 14.57 -5.95 -6.99
N LEU A 156 13.71 -5.53 -6.07
CA LEU A 156 14.06 -4.47 -5.12
C LEU A 156 15.27 -4.87 -4.26
N LEU A 157 15.33 -6.13 -3.80
CA LEU A 157 16.44 -6.63 -3.01
C LEU A 157 17.74 -6.79 -3.81
N GLU A 158 17.66 -7.00 -5.12
CA GLU A 158 18.82 -6.95 -6.03
C GLU A 158 19.34 -5.51 -6.19
N ILE A 159 18.44 -4.52 -6.24
CA ILE A 159 18.77 -3.10 -6.37
C ILE A 159 19.36 -2.53 -5.07
N ASP A 160 18.66 -2.73 -3.95
CA ASP A 160 19.09 -2.31 -2.62
C ASP A 160 18.62 -3.30 -1.56
N ARG A 161 19.56 -4.14 -1.11
CA ARG A 161 19.31 -5.11 -0.06
C ARG A 161 19.17 -4.47 1.33
N ASN A 162 19.69 -3.27 1.56
CA ASN A 162 19.70 -2.58 2.85
C ASN A 162 18.48 -1.65 3.00
N SER A 163 17.37 -2.02 2.37
CA SER A 163 16.11 -1.29 2.38
C SER A 163 15.11 -1.87 3.39
N LEU A 164 14.09 -1.06 3.68
CA LEU A 164 12.85 -1.50 4.32
C LEU A 164 11.78 -1.63 3.24
N ILE A 165 11.21 -2.82 3.11
CA ILE A 165 10.08 -3.08 2.21
C ILE A 165 8.88 -3.45 3.06
N ILE A 166 7.80 -2.67 2.93
CA ILE A 166 6.51 -2.92 3.59
C ILE A 166 5.47 -3.17 2.50
N ILE A 167 4.81 -4.32 2.55
CA ILE A 167 3.65 -4.64 1.71
C ILE A 167 2.47 -4.86 2.63
N VAL A 168 1.43 -4.05 2.45
CA VAL A 168 0.23 -4.07 3.28
C VAL A 168 -1.01 -4.09 2.39
N SER A 169 -1.99 -4.93 2.75
CA SER A 169 -3.32 -4.90 2.15
C SER A 169 -4.15 -3.81 2.81
N ASP A 170 -4.88 -3.02 2.03
CA ASP A 170 -5.77 -1.97 2.51
C ASP A 170 -6.99 -2.52 3.26
N HIS A 171 -7.66 -3.52 2.68
CA HIS A 171 -8.75 -4.28 3.28
C HIS A 171 -8.88 -5.67 2.62
N VAL A 172 -9.74 -6.53 3.17
CA VAL A 172 -10.13 -7.77 2.50
C VAL A 172 -10.95 -7.47 1.24
N PRO A 173 -10.86 -8.29 0.17
CA PRO A 173 -11.61 -8.06 -1.08
C PRO A 173 -13.12 -7.88 -0.87
N PRO A 174 -13.75 -6.88 -1.49
CA PRO A 174 -15.21 -6.79 -1.50
C PRO A 174 -15.82 -7.97 -2.28
N LEU A 175 -16.42 -8.91 -1.57
CA LEU A 175 -17.11 -10.07 -2.16
C LEU A 175 -18.58 -9.76 -2.47
N ARG A 176 -19.27 -10.66 -3.19
CA ARG A 176 -20.64 -10.45 -3.68
C ARG A 176 -21.61 -10.04 -2.57
N ASN A 177 -21.53 -10.71 -1.42
CA ASN A 177 -22.36 -10.44 -0.24
C ASN A 177 -21.58 -9.74 0.90
N GLY A 178 -20.43 -9.13 0.56
CA GLY A 178 -19.58 -8.39 1.49
C GLY A 178 -19.15 -9.23 2.71
N PRO A 179 -19.20 -8.68 3.93
CA PRO A 179 -18.83 -9.39 5.16
C PRO A 179 -19.59 -10.71 5.41
N ASN A 180 -20.79 -10.87 4.85
CA ASN A 180 -21.56 -12.10 5.05
C ASN A 180 -20.88 -13.31 4.39
N THR A 181 -20.27 -13.15 3.20
CA THR A 181 -19.54 -14.26 2.56
C THR A 181 -18.39 -14.74 3.47
N TYR A 182 -17.62 -13.82 4.06
CA TYR A 182 -16.55 -14.18 4.99
C TYR A 182 -17.05 -14.91 6.24
N ARG A 183 -18.19 -14.48 6.79
CA ARG A 183 -18.82 -15.12 7.95
C ARG A 183 -19.27 -16.55 7.66
N GLU A 184 -19.95 -16.75 6.52
CA GLU A 184 -20.45 -18.07 6.11
C GLU A 184 -19.32 -19.05 5.81
N LEU A 185 -18.18 -18.55 5.33
CA LEU A 185 -16.96 -19.33 5.09
C LEU A 185 -16.08 -19.51 6.34
N ALA A 186 -16.51 -19.02 7.50
CA ALA A 186 -15.74 -19.04 8.74
C ALA A 186 -14.32 -18.45 8.59
N TYR A 187 -14.20 -17.32 7.89
CA TYR A 187 -12.90 -16.67 7.70
C TYR A 187 -12.23 -16.34 9.04
N MET A 188 -11.03 -16.89 9.24
CA MET A 188 -10.28 -16.85 10.51
C MET A 188 -11.10 -17.35 11.69
N ASP A 189 -11.80 -18.47 11.52
CA ASP A 189 -12.65 -19.08 12.55
C ASP A 189 -13.73 -18.14 13.11
N ASN A 190 -14.12 -17.12 12.34
CA ASN A 190 -15.07 -16.08 12.75
C ASN A 190 -14.68 -15.39 14.08
N ILE A 191 -13.38 -15.20 14.34
CA ILE A 191 -12.98 -14.30 15.42
C ILE A 191 -13.62 -12.92 15.24
N GLU A 192 -13.91 -12.24 16.36
CA GLU A 192 -14.47 -10.90 16.33
C GLU A 192 -13.62 -9.98 15.44
N ASP A 193 -14.29 -9.19 14.60
CA ASP A 193 -13.66 -8.27 13.67
C ASP A 193 -12.69 -8.91 12.64
N SER A 194 -12.78 -10.23 12.38
CA SER A 194 -11.93 -10.94 11.40
C SER A 194 -11.91 -10.27 10.01
N TYR A 195 -13.01 -9.64 9.62
CA TYR A 195 -13.15 -8.89 8.37
C TYR A 195 -12.15 -7.72 8.23
N TYR A 196 -11.61 -7.21 9.34
CA TYR A 196 -10.63 -6.12 9.35
C TYR A 196 -9.18 -6.61 9.43
N TYR A 197 -8.93 -7.92 9.44
CA TYR A 197 -7.59 -8.48 9.45
C TYR A 197 -7.03 -8.54 8.04
N ASN A 198 -5.93 -7.83 7.84
CA ASN A 198 -5.25 -7.69 6.56
C ASN A 198 -3.87 -8.35 6.58
N ARG A 199 -3.30 -8.53 5.39
CA ARG A 199 -1.95 -9.07 5.23
C ARG A 199 -0.91 -7.97 5.35
N LEU A 200 0.16 -8.27 6.06
CA LEU A 200 1.34 -7.44 6.21
C LEU A 200 2.59 -8.31 5.99
N LEU A 201 3.49 -7.85 5.13
CA LEU A 201 4.82 -8.41 4.95
C LEU A 201 5.83 -7.28 5.13
N ILE A 202 6.77 -7.47 6.05
CA ILE A 202 7.87 -6.55 6.31
C ILE A 202 9.17 -7.28 6.03
N ILE A 203 10.05 -6.64 5.25
CA ILE A 203 11.40 -7.13 4.96
C ILE A 203 12.37 -6.01 5.33
N GLU A 204 13.29 -6.33 6.23
CA GLU A 204 14.35 -5.42 6.69
C GLU A 204 15.70 -5.98 6.29
N ASN A 205 16.49 -5.19 5.57
CA ASN A 205 17.84 -5.58 5.17
C ASN A 205 17.88 -6.96 4.46
N GLY A 206 16.89 -7.19 3.60
CA GLY A 206 16.71 -8.44 2.84
C GLY A 206 16.27 -9.65 3.65
N ARG A 207 15.75 -9.47 4.87
CA ARG A 207 15.22 -10.54 5.72
C ARG A 207 13.76 -10.26 6.10
N PRO A 208 12.84 -11.23 5.93
CA PRO A 208 11.49 -11.09 6.47
C PRO A 208 11.54 -10.92 7.99
N VAL A 209 10.78 -9.96 8.50
CA VAL A 209 10.63 -9.70 9.94
C VAL A 209 9.17 -9.88 10.32
N ALA A 210 8.93 -10.63 11.39
CA ALA A 210 7.60 -10.83 11.94
C ALA A 210 7.40 -9.88 13.13
N TYR A 211 6.29 -9.15 13.08
CA TYR A 211 5.80 -8.32 14.18
C TYR A 211 4.55 -8.94 14.78
N SER A 212 4.26 -8.60 16.04
CA SER A 212 2.94 -8.86 16.62
C SER A 212 1.87 -8.10 15.81
N ARG A 213 0.61 -8.49 16.00
CA ARG A 213 -0.53 -7.83 15.36
C ARG A 213 -0.47 -6.32 15.61
N MET A 214 -0.51 -5.52 14.54
CA MET A 214 -0.45 -4.06 14.58
C MET A 214 -1.52 -3.43 13.70
N ARG A 215 -1.74 -2.12 13.86
CA ARG A 215 -2.71 -1.34 13.08
C ARG A 215 -1.98 -0.64 11.94
N HIS A 216 -2.68 -0.30 10.85
CA HIS A 216 -2.05 0.37 9.70
C HIS A 216 -1.39 1.71 10.09
N PHE A 217 -1.96 2.43 11.05
CA PHE A 217 -1.40 3.69 11.52
C PHE A 217 -0.16 3.54 12.41
N ASP A 218 0.24 2.30 12.76
CA ASP A 218 1.51 2.02 13.45
C ASP A 218 2.67 1.84 12.45
N LEU A 219 2.40 1.69 11.14
CA LEU A 219 3.43 1.50 10.10
C LEU A 219 4.42 2.68 9.97
N PRO A 220 4.01 3.96 10.14
CA PRO A 220 4.97 5.05 10.18
C PRO A 220 6.03 4.89 11.28
N ASP A 221 5.67 4.33 12.43
CA ASP A 221 6.63 4.10 13.52
C ASP A 221 7.66 3.03 13.13
N VAL A 222 7.26 1.98 12.40
CA VAL A 222 8.20 0.97 11.86
C VAL A 222 9.22 1.63 10.92
N ALA A 223 8.75 2.51 10.03
CA ALA A 223 9.64 3.24 9.13
C ALA A 223 10.60 4.16 9.87
N LEU A 224 10.11 4.92 10.86
CA LEU A 224 10.93 5.83 11.68
C LEU A 224 11.94 5.06 12.54
N ASP A 225 11.56 3.90 13.08
CA ASP A 225 12.47 3.07 13.87
C ASP A 225 13.58 2.45 13.02
N PHE A 226 13.23 1.96 11.83
CA PHE A 226 14.21 1.44 10.88
C PHE A 226 15.26 2.48 10.50
N ILE A 227 14.84 3.69 10.09
CA ILE A 227 15.78 4.74 9.64
C ILE A 227 16.61 5.31 10.80
N THR A 228 16.15 5.20 12.04
CA THR A 228 16.87 5.66 13.24
C THR A 228 17.62 4.54 13.96
N ALA A 229 17.72 3.34 13.36
CA ALA A 229 18.37 2.18 13.96
C ALA A 229 17.86 1.86 15.38
N GLY A 230 16.55 1.92 15.58
CA GLY A 230 15.90 1.61 16.85
C GLY A 230 15.83 2.77 17.84
N GLU A 231 16.43 3.94 17.56
CA GLU A 231 16.42 5.06 18.52
C GLU A 231 15.01 5.64 18.70
N TYR A 232 14.18 5.63 17.64
CA TYR A 232 12.82 6.15 17.71
C TYR A 232 11.97 5.39 18.74
N CYS A 233 11.91 4.05 18.65
CA CYS A 233 11.15 3.24 19.60
C CYS A 233 11.85 3.02 20.94
N ARG A 234 13.12 3.40 21.10
CA ARG A 234 13.75 3.56 22.42
C ARG A 234 13.28 4.83 23.14
N ALA A 235 12.99 5.89 22.39
CA ALA A 235 12.57 7.18 22.92
C ALA A 235 11.05 7.35 23.01
N GLN A 236 10.28 6.58 22.24
CA GLN A 236 8.82 6.61 22.16
C GLN A 236 8.26 5.21 22.40
N ASP A 237 7.07 5.13 23.01
CA ASP A 237 6.36 3.86 23.14
C ASP A 237 5.80 3.43 21.78
N CYS A 238 6.44 2.45 21.14
CA CYS A 238 5.99 1.83 19.90
C CYS A 238 5.12 0.59 20.19
N PRO A 239 3.79 0.64 20.02
CA PRO A 239 2.89 -0.43 20.44
C PRO A 239 3.14 -1.76 19.72
N HIS A 240 3.60 -1.70 18.47
CA HIS A 240 3.89 -2.88 17.64
C HIS A 240 5.07 -3.74 18.12
N LEU A 241 5.89 -3.22 19.04
CA LEU A 241 6.96 -3.99 19.70
C LEU A 241 6.48 -4.71 20.96
N THR A 242 5.24 -4.45 21.39
CA THR A 242 4.62 -5.12 22.54
C THR A 242 3.54 -6.08 22.06
N ASP A 243 3.37 -7.22 22.74
CA ASP A 243 2.34 -8.20 22.37
C ASP A 243 0.92 -7.76 22.78
N THR A 244 0.82 -6.58 23.36
CA THR A 244 -0.42 -5.89 23.65
C THR A 244 -0.79 -5.01 22.45
N LEU A 245 -2.00 -5.17 21.91
CA LEU A 245 -2.68 -4.08 21.19
C LEU A 245 -2.99 -2.96 22.20
N ALA A 246 -1.96 -2.37 22.80
CA ALA A 246 -2.00 -1.88 24.18
C ALA A 246 -2.79 -0.59 24.34
N GLN A 247 -2.96 0.15 23.26
CA GLN A 247 -3.54 1.48 23.32
C GLN A 247 -4.96 1.47 22.77
N GLU A 248 -5.93 1.82 23.61
CA GLU A 248 -7.30 2.04 23.19
C GLU A 248 -7.34 3.04 22.04
N ARG A 249 -8.21 2.85 21.05
CA ARG A 249 -8.36 3.78 19.90
C ARG A 249 -8.46 5.25 20.34
N MET A 250 -9.06 5.49 21.51
CA MET A 250 -9.24 6.80 22.12
C MET A 250 -7.92 7.51 22.46
N SER A 251 -6.82 6.80 22.72
CA SER A 251 -5.53 7.43 23.02
C SER A 251 -4.92 8.19 21.84
N TYR A 252 -5.39 7.91 20.61
CA TYR A 252 -4.91 8.54 19.39
C TYR A 252 -5.76 9.74 18.96
N LEU A 253 -6.89 9.99 19.62
CA LEU A 253 -7.92 10.87 19.11
C LEU A 253 -7.46 12.34 19.01
N ASP A 254 -6.72 12.83 20.00
CA ASP A 254 -6.18 14.20 19.99
C ASP A 254 -5.14 14.40 18.88
N ARG A 255 -4.25 13.41 18.69
CA ARG A 255 -3.27 13.41 17.59
C ARG A 255 -3.97 13.38 16.24
N TYR A 256 -5.01 12.55 16.12
CA TYR A 256 -5.84 12.46 14.92
C TYR A 256 -6.54 13.80 14.62
N TYR A 257 -7.18 14.44 15.60
CA TYR A 257 -7.85 15.72 15.37
C TYR A 257 -6.88 16.84 15.03
N THR A 258 -5.69 16.84 15.63
CA THR A 258 -4.64 17.80 15.28
C THR A 258 -4.19 17.63 13.83
N LEU A 259 -3.95 16.38 13.41
CA LEU A 259 -3.65 16.06 12.02
C LEU A 259 -4.78 16.51 11.09
N MET A 260 -6.02 16.20 11.45
CA MET A 260 -7.16 16.52 10.60
C MET A 260 -7.44 18.01 10.48
N ALA A 261 -7.19 18.78 11.54
CA ALA A 261 -7.26 20.24 11.48
C ALA A 261 -6.29 20.77 10.41
N HIS A 262 -5.01 20.38 10.47
CA HIS A 262 -4.01 20.78 9.47
C HIS A 262 -4.35 20.33 8.05
N ALA A 263 -4.87 19.12 7.88
CA ALA A 263 -5.25 18.62 6.56
C ALA A 263 -6.41 19.41 5.94
N SER A 264 -7.27 20.03 6.76
CA SER A 264 -8.49 20.73 6.33
C SER A 264 -8.34 22.25 6.13
N GLU A 265 -7.19 22.82 6.49
CA GLU A 265 -6.87 24.25 6.30
C GLU A 265 -6.71 24.63 4.83
#